data_AF-A0A7V1FUK8-F1
#
_entry.id   AF-A0A7V1FUK8-F1
#
_cell.length_a   1.000
_cell.length_b   1.000
_cell.length_c   1.000
_cell.angle_alpha   90.00
_cell.angle_beta   90.00
_cell.angle_gamma   90.00
#
_symmetry.space_group_name_H-M   'P 1'
#
loop_
_entity.id
_entity.type
_entity.pdbx_description
1 polymer ?
#
loop_
_entity_poly.entity_id
_entity_poly.type
_entity_poly.pdbx_seq_one_letter_code
_entity_poly.pdbx_strand_id
1 'polypeptide(L)'
;MDRWLEQDLFTPKEDKDNQDSYCIVLPPPNVTGSLHMGHALNASFQDLLIRLNRMRGKDTLWVCGTDHAGIATQNQVEKQIGREGTSRHELGRDEFEKRVWQWRDQYGSTIINQLKRLGCSLDYEG
;
A
#
# COMPACT_ATOMS: atom_id res chain seq x y z
N MET A 1 -3.73 0.80 16.37
CA MET A 1 -4.25 0.55 15.02
C MET A 1 -5.51 -0.28 15.11
N ASP A 2 -5.48 -1.45 15.76
CA ASP A 2 -6.64 -2.36 15.89
C ASP A 2 -7.91 -1.64 16.36
N ARG A 3 -7.84 -0.89 17.47
CA ARG A 3 -8.93 -0.04 17.95
C ARG A 3 -9.50 0.93 16.90
N TRP A 4 -8.66 1.49 16.02
CA TRP A 4 -9.10 2.45 15.00
C TRP A 4 -9.78 1.77 13.82
N LEU A 5 -9.30 0.58 13.44
CA LEU A 5 -9.90 -0.23 12.38
C LEU A 5 -11.22 -0.84 12.83
N GLU A 6 -11.30 -1.36 14.06
CA GLU A 6 -12.54 -1.88 14.65
C GLU A 6 -13.66 -0.83 14.74
N GLN A 7 -13.28 0.45 14.80
CA GLN A 7 -14.22 1.57 14.88
C GLN A 7 -14.52 2.20 13.51
N ASP A 8 -13.94 1.68 12.43
CA ASP A 8 -14.12 2.19 11.07
C ASP A 8 -13.93 3.72 10.98
N LEU A 9 -12.78 4.20 11.49
CA LEU A 9 -12.52 5.64 11.66
C LEU A 9 -11.90 6.33 10.44
N PHE A 10 -11.42 5.56 9.46
CA PHE A 10 -10.62 6.09 8.35
C PHE A 10 -11.36 6.14 7.04
N THR A 11 -12.39 5.32 6.88
CA THR A 11 -13.28 5.31 5.74
C THR A 11 -14.33 6.40 5.93
N PRO A 12 -14.47 7.35 4.99
CA PRO A 12 -15.49 8.38 5.08
C PRO A 12 -16.88 7.72 4.98
N LYS A 13 -17.77 8.11 5.90
CA LYS A 13 -19.18 7.72 5.80
C LYS A 13 -19.85 8.65 4.79
N GLU A 14 -20.66 8.10 3.89
CA GLU A 14 -21.40 8.90 2.90
C GLU A 14 -22.34 9.89 3.62
N ASP A 15 -21.88 11.12 3.81
CA ASP A 15 -22.72 12.24 4.23
C ASP A 15 -23.09 13.06 3.00
N LYS A 16 -24.31 12.87 2.50
CA LYS A 16 -24.81 13.54 1.28
C LYS A 16 -24.95 15.05 1.45
N ASP A 17 -24.96 15.54 2.69
CA ASP A 17 -25.09 16.96 3.01
C ASP A 17 -23.71 17.64 3.17
N ASN A 18 -22.63 16.87 3.33
CA ASN A 18 -21.26 17.40 3.37
C ASN A 18 -20.65 17.46 1.95
N GLN A 19 -20.49 18.68 1.43
CA GLN A 19 -19.89 18.88 0.10
C GLN A 19 -18.38 19.15 0.13
N ASP A 20 -17.77 19.26 1.32
CA ASP A 20 -16.35 19.59 1.45
C ASP A 20 -15.50 18.33 1.64
N SER A 21 -15.06 17.75 0.52
CA SER A 21 -14.23 16.54 0.50
C SER A 21 -12.74 16.86 0.33
N TYR A 22 -11.88 16.03 0.90
CA TYR A 22 -10.44 16.10 0.75
C TYR A 22 -9.82 14.71 0.53
N CYS A 23 -9.25 14.48 -0.64
CA CYS A 23 -8.70 13.18 -1.01
C CYS A 23 -7.19 13.26 -1.31
N ILE A 24 -6.45 12.26 -0.82
CA ILE A 24 -5.05 12.00 -1.21
C ILE A 24 -4.96 10.56 -1.69
N VAL A 25 -4.20 10.33 -2.76
CA VAL A 25 -3.78 8.98 -3.17
C VAL A 25 -2.37 8.76 -2.65
N LEU A 26 -2.16 7.72 -1.84
CA LEU A 26 -0.81 7.26 -1.51
C LEU A 26 -0.17 6.76 -2.80
N PRO A 27 0.95 7.35 -3.27
CA PRO A 27 1.65 6.86 -4.44
C PRO A 27 1.99 5.38 -4.18
N PRO A 28 1.55 4.46 -5.05
CA PRO A 28 1.67 3.04 -4.78
C PRO A 28 3.15 2.70 -4.56
N PRO A 29 3.52 2.20 -3.37
CA PRO A 29 4.90 1.84 -3.11
C PRO A 29 5.28 0.68 -4.03
N ASN A 30 6.42 0.81 -4.72
CA ASN A 30 6.95 -0.26 -5.54
C ASN A 30 7.09 -1.53 -4.69
N VAL A 31 6.51 -2.65 -5.15
CA VAL A 31 6.53 -3.95 -4.46
C VAL A 31 7.89 -4.63 -4.63
N THR A 32 8.97 -3.90 -4.31
CA THR A 32 10.36 -4.31 -4.49
C THR A 32 11.08 -4.54 -3.17
N GLY A 33 10.42 -4.33 -2.02
CA GLY A 33 11.02 -4.49 -0.70
C GLY A 33 10.21 -3.87 0.44
N SER A 34 10.89 -3.59 1.55
CA SER A 34 10.36 -2.88 2.72
C SER A 34 10.37 -1.36 2.52
N LEU A 35 9.50 -0.66 3.24
CA LEU A 35 9.54 0.81 3.35
C LEU A 35 10.87 1.26 3.99
N HIS A 36 11.32 2.44 3.56
CA HIS A 36 12.54 3.11 4.05
C HIS A 36 12.17 4.53 4.54
N MET A 37 13.12 5.25 5.13
CA MET A 37 12.86 6.57 5.74
C MET A 37 12.15 7.56 4.80
N GLY A 38 12.53 7.61 3.51
CA GLY A 38 11.82 8.43 2.52
C GLY A 38 10.32 8.12 2.39
N HIS A 39 9.93 6.84 2.44
CA HIS A 39 8.52 6.44 2.46
C HIS A 39 7.84 6.85 3.75
N ALA A 40 8.50 6.67 4.90
CA ALA A 40 7.97 7.07 6.20
C ALA A 40 7.72 8.59 6.26
N LEU A 41 8.64 9.39 5.72
CA LEU A 41 8.50 10.84 5.64
C LEU A 41 7.30 11.24 4.78
N ASN A 42 7.18 10.68 3.57
CA ASN A 42 6.06 10.96 2.67
C ASN A 42 4.72 10.57 3.30
N ALA A 43 4.64 9.37 3.89
CA ALA A 43 3.44 8.90 4.56
C ALA A 43 3.07 9.78 5.76
N SER A 44 4.05 10.24 6.54
CA SER A 44 3.81 11.13 7.69
C SER A 44 3.23 12.48 7.28
N PHE A 45 3.73 13.07 6.20
CA PHE A 45 3.21 14.33 5.68
C PHE A 45 1.77 14.19 5.15
N GLN A 46 1.49 13.12 4.41
CA GLN A 46 0.14 12.86 3.91
C GLN A 46 -0.85 12.60 5.06
N ASP A 47 -0.44 11.80 6.06
CA ASP A 47 -1.25 11.52 7.24
C ASP A 47 -1.59 12.80 8.03
N LEU A 48 -0.62 13.70 8.18
CA LEU A 48 -0.83 15.00 8.81
C LEU A 48 -1.91 15.81 8.08
N LEU A 49 -1.85 15.89 6.74
CA LEU A 49 -2.82 16.63 5.94
C LEU A 49 -4.22 16.02 6.03
N ILE A 50 -4.31 14.69 5.98
CA ILE A 50 -5.58 13.97 6.13
C ILE A 50 -6.20 14.24 7.49
N ARG A 51 -5.42 14.07 8.57
CA ARG A 51 -5.90 14.33 9.94
C ARG A 51 -6.33 15.78 10.13
N LEU A 52 -5.56 16.74 9.63
CA LEU A 52 -5.89 18.16 9.71
C LEU A 52 -7.22 18.47 9.02
N ASN A 53 -7.44 17.95 7.81
CA ASN A 53 -8.68 18.19 7.07
C ASN A 53 -9.87 17.46 7.72
N ARG A 54 -9.68 16.24 8.22
CA ARG A 54 -10.69 15.50 8.98
C ARG A 54 -11.13 16.26 10.23
N MET A 55 -10.17 16.82 10.97
CA MET A 55 -10.43 17.67 12.14
C MET A 55 -11.11 19.00 11.80
N ARG A 56 -11.04 19.46 10.54
CA ARG A 56 -11.77 20.64 10.04
C ARG A 56 -13.20 20.32 9.59
N GLY A 57 -13.65 19.07 9.73
CA GLY A 57 -15.00 18.63 9.35
C GLY A 57 -15.14 18.23 7.88
N LYS A 58 -14.03 18.10 7.15
CA LYS A 58 -14.07 17.61 5.76
C LYS A 58 -14.21 16.10 5.71
N ASP A 59 -14.87 15.60 4.67
CA ASP A 59 -14.88 14.18 4.35
C ASP A 59 -13.55 13.81 3.72
N THR A 60 -12.73 13.07 4.47
CA THR A 60 -11.37 12.75 4.05
C THR A 60 -11.25 11.32 3.56
N LEU A 61 -10.64 11.13 2.40
CA LEU A 61 -10.28 9.81 1.88
C LEU A 61 -8.78 9.77 1.61
N TRP A 62 -8.10 8.78 2.20
CA TRP A 62 -6.70 8.51 1.88
C TRP A 62 -6.58 7.11 1.28
N VAL A 63 -6.52 7.06 -0.05
CA VAL A 63 -6.59 5.81 -0.81
C VAL A 63 -5.24 5.12 -0.80
N CYS A 64 -5.22 3.84 -0.44
CA CYS A 64 -4.10 2.94 -0.67
C CYS A 64 -4.25 2.29 -2.04
N GLY A 65 -3.35 2.60 -2.99
CA GLY A 65 -3.33 1.94 -4.30
C GLY A 65 -2.30 0.81 -4.36
N THR A 66 -2.60 -0.25 -5.11
CA THR A 66 -1.60 -1.23 -5.57
C THR A 66 -1.25 -0.93 -7.03
N ASP A 67 -0.01 -0.57 -7.32
CA ASP A 67 0.49 -0.58 -8.69
C ASP A 67 0.64 -2.04 -9.16
N HIS A 68 0.32 -2.31 -10.41
CA HIS A 68 0.56 -3.62 -11.02
C HIS A 68 2.05 -3.97 -11.11
N ALA A 69 2.94 -3.02 -10.79
CA ALA A 69 4.36 -3.22 -10.50
C ALA A 69 5.08 -4.12 -11.53
N GLY A 70 4.70 -4.05 -12.81
CA GLY A 70 5.03 -5.04 -13.85
C GLY A 70 6.51 -5.44 -13.93
N ILE A 71 7.32 -4.69 -14.69
CA ILE A 71 8.73 -5.03 -14.95
C ILE A 71 9.58 -4.98 -13.66
N ALA A 72 9.26 -4.08 -12.74
CA ALA A 72 10.02 -3.92 -11.50
C ALA A 72 9.90 -5.15 -10.59
N THR A 73 8.68 -5.65 -10.38
CA THR A 73 8.45 -6.90 -9.63
C THR A 73 9.01 -8.10 -10.38
N GLN A 74 8.82 -8.16 -11.70
CA GLN A 74 9.39 -9.23 -12.53
C GLN A 74 10.91 -9.34 -12.35
N ASN A 75 11.63 -8.21 -12.43
CA ASN A 75 13.09 -8.18 -12.27
C ASN A 75 13.55 -8.64 -10.88
N GLN A 76 12.78 -8.35 -9.82
CA GLN A 76 13.13 -8.81 -8.47
C GLN A 76 12.88 -10.31 -8.29
N VAL A 77 11.77 -10.82 -8.84
CA VAL A 77 11.49 -12.26 -8.85
C VAL A 77 12.53 -13.02 -9.67
N GLU A 78 12.93 -12.51 -10.84
CA GLU A 78 14.02 -13.08 -11.65
C GLU A 78 15.36 -13.12 -10.88
N LYS A 79 15.69 -12.06 -10.14
CA LYS A 79 16.88 -12.05 -9.26
C LYS A 79 16.76 -13.05 -8.11
N GLN A 80 15.58 -13.23 -7.53
CA GLN A 80 15.37 -14.20 -6.45
C GLN A 80 15.56 -15.62 -6.96
N ILE A 81 14.87 -16.01 -8.03
CA ILE A 81 14.96 -17.37 -8.58
C ILE A 81 16.37 -17.68 -9.07
N GLY A 82 17.08 -16.66 -9.61
CA GLY A 82 18.48 -16.80 -9.99
C GLY A 82 19.40 -17.12 -8.81
N ARG A 83 19.10 -16.60 -7.60
CA ARG A 83 19.81 -16.96 -6.36
C ARG A 83 19.44 -18.37 -5.86
N GLU A 84 18.26 -18.87 -6.20
CA GLU A 84 17.82 -20.24 -5.93
C GLU A 84 18.40 -21.25 -6.95
N GLY A 85 19.13 -20.76 -7.96
CA GLY A 85 19.80 -21.59 -8.96
C GLY A 85 18.91 -21.97 -10.15
N THR A 86 17.79 -21.28 -10.36
CA THR A 86 16.90 -21.50 -11.51
C THR A 86 16.67 -20.20 -12.29
N SER A 87 16.16 -20.32 -13.51
CA SER A 87 15.79 -19.18 -14.35
C SER A 87 14.30 -19.19 -14.71
N ARG A 88 13.78 -18.05 -15.18
CA ARG A 88 12.40 -17.94 -15.69
C ARG A 88 12.13 -18.91 -16.84
N HIS A 89 13.18 -19.23 -17.62
CA HIS A 89 13.10 -20.13 -18.76
C HIS A 89 12.98 -21.58 -18.32
N GLU A 90 13.67 -21.97 -17.25
CA GLU A 90 13.60 -23.32 -16.68
C GLU A 90 12.30 -23.55 -15.88
N LEU A 91 11.77 -22.52 -15.21
CA LEU A 91 10.50 -22.60 -14.49
C LEU A 91 9.29 -22.71 -15.43
N GLY A 92 9.35 -22.08 -16.61
CA GLY A 92 8.20 -21.90 -17.48
C GLY A 92 7.24 -20.80 -16.99
N ARG A 93 6.29 -20.43 -17.85
CA ARG A 93 5.42 -19.26 -17.65
C ARG A 93 4.54 -19.38 -16.41
N ASP A 94 3.87 -20.52 -16.24
CA ASP A 94 2.85 -20.68 -15.21
C ASP A 94 3.45 -20.67 -13.79
N GLU A 95 4.58 -21.35 -13.58
CA GLU A 95 5.28 -21.33 -12.29
C GLU A 95 5.93 -19.97 -12.01
N PHE A 96 6.47 -19.31 -13.04
CA PHE A 96 6.98 -17.96 -12.89
C PHE A 96 5.89 -16.97 -12.48
N GLU A 97 4.70 -17.06 -13.09
CA GLU A 97 3.56 -16.22 -12.73
C GLU A 97 3.13 -16.45 -11.26
N LYS A 98 3.08 -17.71 -10.80
CA LYS A 98 2.82 -18.01 -9.38
C LYS A 98 3.85 -17.37 -8.45
N ARG A 99 5.15 -17.40 -8.80
CA ARG A 99 6.20 -16.73 -8.01
C ARG A 99 5.99 -15.22 -7.94
N VAL A 100 5.55 -14.59 -9.02
CA VAL A 100 5.22 -13.15 -9.06
C VAL A 100 4.05 -12.83 -8.11
N TRP A 101 2.99 -13.63 -8.12
CA TRP A 101 1.86 -13.46 -7.20
C TRP A 101 2.26 -13.66 -5.73
N GLN A 102 3.05 -14.69 -5.44
CA GLN A 102 3.59 -14.94 -4.09
C GLN A 102 4.43 -13.77 -3.59
N TRP A 103 5.32 -13.24 -4.45
CA TRP A 103 6.11 -12.05 -4.13
C TRP A 103 5.20 -10.86 -3.83
N ARG A 104 4.21 -10.60 -4.68
CA ARG A 104 3.28 -9.50 -4.50
C ARG A 104 2.56 -9.58 -3.16
N ASP A 105 2.06 -10.76 -2.79
CA ASP A 105 1.31 -10.96 -1.55
C ASP A 105 2.22 -10.81 -0.30
N GLN A 106 3.44 -11.32 -0.36
CA GLN A 106 4.42 -11.21 0.72
C GLN A 106 4.85 -9.75 0.97
N TYR A 107 5.24 -9.04 -0.08
CA TYR A 107 5.74 -7.67 0.07
C TYR A 107 4.60 -6.66 0.24
N GLY A 108 3.45 -6.88 -0.40
CA GLY A 108 2.25 -6.08 -0.20
C GLY A 108 1.77 -6.11 1.25
N SER A 109 1.63 -7.31 1.84
CA SER A 109 1.27 -7.45 3.25
C SER A 109 2.31 -6.81 4.20
N THR A 110 3.60 -6.93 3.87
CA THR A 110 4.68 -6.29 4.65
C THR A 110 4.55 -4.77 4.65
N ILE A 111 4.32 -4.17 3.49
CA ILE A 111 4.17 -2.71 3.34
C ILE A 111 2.94 -2.21 4.10
N ILE A 112 1.79 -2.87 3.96
CA ILE A 112 0.57 -2.52 4.69
C ILE A 112 0.80 -2.57 6.21
N ASN A 113 1.47 -3.62 6.69
CA ASN A 113 1.81 -3.73 8.10
C ASN A 113 2.77 -2.64 8.58
N GLN A 114 3.72 -2.20 7.74
CA GLN A 114 4.61 -1.09 8.06
C GLN A 114 3.85 0.24 8.13
N LEU A 115 2.93 0.52 7.20
CA LEU A 115 2.06 1.70 7.25
C LEU A 115 1.17 1.70 8.50
N LYS A 116 0.61 0.53 8.85
CA LYS A 116 -0.16 0.36 10.10
C LYS A 116 0.69 0.65 11.35
N ARG A 117 1.93 0.17 11.38
CA ARG A 117 2.87 0.43 12.49
C ARG A 117 3.30 1.90 12.58
N LEU A 118 3.39 2.60 11.45
CA LEU A 118 3.62 4.05 11.41
C LEU A 118 2.42 4.87 11.89
N GLY A 119 1.24 4.25 12.03
CA GLY A 119 0.02 4.92 12.48
C GLY A 119 -0.71 5.69 11.39
N CYS A 120 -0.46 5.39 10.11
CA CYS A 120 -1.12 6.04 8.98
C CYS A 120 -2.64 5.83 9.03
N SER A 121 -3.42 6.89 8.84
CA SER A 121 -4.89 6.86 8.80
C SER A 121 -5.46 6.64 7.39
N LEU A 122 -4.87 5.67 6.67
CA LEU A 122 -5.32 5.23 5.34
C LEU A 122 -6.67 4.53 5.43
N ASP A 123 -7.44 4.59 4.35
CA ASP A 123 -8.50 3.63 4.12
C ASP A 123 -7.85 2.29 3.74
N TYR A 124 -8.10 1.28 4.58
CA TYR A 124 -7.56 -0.08 4.42
C TYR A 124 -8.61 -1.07 3.93
N GLU A 125 -9.87 -0.66 3.80
CA GLU A 125 -11.00 -1.51 3.36
C GLU A 125 -11.37 -1.29 1.89
N GLY A 126 -10.92 -0.18 1.30
CA GLY A 126 -11.10 0.18 -0.12
C GLY A 126 -10.29 -0.63 -1.13
#